data_AF-A0A1U7XP33-F1
#
_entry.id   AF-A0A1U7XP33-F1
#
_cell.length_a   1.000
_cell.length_b   1.000
_cell.length_c   1.000
_cell.angle_alpha   90.00
_cell.angle_beta   90.00
_cell.angle_gamma   90.00
#
_symmetry.space_group_name_H-M   'P 1'
#
loop_
_entity.id
_entity.type
_entity.pdbx_description
1 polymer ?
#
loop_
_entity_poly.entity_id
_entity_poly.type
_entity_poly.pdbx_seq_one_letter_code
_entity_poly.pdbx_strand_id
1 'polypeptide(L)'
;MKIVRHPCIVRLHEVLASRTKIYIIMEFVTGGELFDKIVHQVRLPEKEARRYFQQLIDAVAHCHSKGVYHRDLKPENLLLDCQDNLKVSDFGLSAFPQQGVDLLHTTCGTPNYIAPEVLSNRGYDGAAVDVWSCGVILFVLMSGYLPFDEVDLPTLFSKINAADFSCPFWFSPGAVSLIRKILDPNPDTRIKIKGIKRDSWFRKDYLPFRVKDDEEVNLDDVRAVFDDIEGELVSEKSVNTDSSPLEELVSKKSEYSEGGPLIMNAFEMITLSQGLNLAALFDRRQDYVKRQTRFVSRQPANIIISTIEAAAWSMDLKVTTHNYKIRLQGVRANKAGPFAVVLEVFLVAPSLYMVDVRKAAGETLEYHKFYKEFCQKIDNIILKPKEGTGNSSLARTMTC
;
A
#
# COMPACT_ATOMS: atom_id res chain seq x y z
N MET A 1 -6.30 9.23 7.09
CA MET A 1 -7.73 9.04 7.42
C MET A 1 -8.30 10.10 8.38
N LYS A 2 -7.83 10.28 9.64
CA LYS A 2 -8.54 11.17 10.61
C LYS A 2 -8.75 12.64 10.17
N ILE A 3 -7.85 13.18 9.34
CA ILE A 3 -7.94 14.52 8.73
C ILE A 3 -8.92 14.64 7.53
N VAL A 4 -9.51 13.52 7.11
CA VAL A 4 -10.39 13.41 5.93
C VAL A 4 -11.81 13.18 6.44
N ARG A 5 -12.55 14.27 6.67
CA ARG A 5 -13.94 14.22 7.14
C ARG A 5 -14.88 14.64 6.00
N HIS A 6 -15.51 13.66 5.35
CA HIS A 6 -16.47 13.89 4.28
C HIS A 6 -17.64 12.90 4.40
N PRO A 7 -18.91 13.32 4.14
CA PRO A 7 -20.07 12.43 4.28
C PRO A 7 -19.96 11.12 3.49
N CYS A 8 -19.38 11.18 2.29
CA CYS A 8 -19.20 10.02 1.40
C CYS A 8 -17.88 9.25 1.62
N ILE A 9 -17.23 9.40 2.77
CA ILE A 9 -16.01 8.68 3.14
C ILE A 9 -16.24 8.01 4.49
N VAL A 10 -15.79 6.76 4.63
CA VAL A 10 -15.88 6.01 5.89
C VAL A 10 -15.08 6.75 6.97
N ARG A 11 -15.76 7.19 8.04
CA ARG A 11 -15.10 7.92 9.13
C ARG A 11 -14.21 6.99 9.96
N LEU A 12 -12.95 7.38 10.15
CA LEU A 12 -12.13 6.88 11.25
C LEU A 12 -12.59 7.56 12.55
N HIS A 13 -13.08 6.79 13.50
CA HIS A 13 -13.48 7.29 14.82
C HIS A 13 -12.27 7.41 15.75
N GLU A 14 -11.55 6.30 15.93
CA GLU A 14 -10.51 6.14 16.93
C GLU A 14 -9.46 5.12 16.45
N VAL A 15 -8.23 5.24 16.94
CA VAL A 15 -7.22 4.18 16.82
C VAL A 15 -6.86 3.77 18.24
N LEU A 16 -6.95 2.47 18.52
CA LEU A 16 -6.50 1.88 19.78
C LEU A 16 -5.30 0.99 19.49
N ALA A 17 -4.37 0.87 20.44
CA ALA A 17 -3.29 -0.09 20.36
C ALA A 17 -3.15 -0.92 21.63
N SER A 18 -2.62 -2.11 21.43
CA SER A 18 -2.02 -2.95 22.46
C SER A 18 -0.63 -3.38 21.99
N ARG A 19 0.16 -3.97 22.89
CA ARG A 19 1.53 -4.44 22.62
C ARG A 19 1.67 -5.38 21.40
N THR A 20 0.59 -5.92 20.85
CA THR A 20 0.61 -6.85 19.70
C THR A 20 -0.42 -6.55 18.60
N LYS A 21 -1.30 -5.55 18.78
CA LYS A 21 -2.41 -5.28 17.85
C LYS A 21 -2.75 -3.80 17.80
N ILE A 22 -2.99 -3.28 16.59
CA ILE A 22 -3.64 -2.00 16.36
C ILE A 22 -5.09 -2.28 15.98
N TYR A 23 -6.03 -1.58 16.59
CA TYR A 23 -7.46 -1.62 16.27
C TYR A 23 -7.85 -0.28 15.65
N ILE A 24 -8.31 -0.31 14.40
CA ILE A 24 -8.72 0.87 13.65
C ILE A 24 -10.25 0.92 13.70
N ILE A 25 -10.81 1.78 14.54
CA ILE A 25 -12.26 1.85 14.79
C ILE A 25 -12.89 2.76 13.75
N MET A 26 -13.61 2.17 12.80
CA MET A 26 -14.19 2.85 11.64
C MET A 26 -15.72 2.84 11.67
N GLU A 27 -16.34 3.76 10.95
CA GLU A 27 -17.78 3.83 10.73
C GLU A 27 -18.29 2.51 10.13
N PHE A 28 -19.24 1.87 10.80
CA PHE A 28 -19.86 0.65 10.31
C PHE A 28 -20.94 0.98 9.27
N VAL A 29 -20.68 0.60 8.02
CA VAL A 29 -21.56 0.87 6.88
C VAL A 29 -22.47 -0.33 6.62
N THR A 30 -23.79 -0.13 6.75
CA THR A 30 -24.78 -1.23 6.86
C THR A 30 -25.39 -1.71 5.55
N GLY A 31 -25.22 -0.99 4.44
CA GLY A 31 -25.92 -1.24 3.17
C GLY A 31 -25.18 -2.13 2.16
N GLY A 32 -24.04 -2.71 2.54
CA GLY A 32 -23.24 -3.59 1.68
C GLY A 32 -22.41 -2.85 0.63
N GLU A 33 -21.99 -3.58 -0.41
CA GLU A 33 -21.21 -3.03 -1.51
C GLU A 33 -22.12 -2.43 -2.59
N LEU A 34 -21.72 -1.32 -3.20
CA LEU A 34 -22.42 -0.72 -4.35
C LEU A 34 -22.54 -1.73 -5.52
N PHE A 35 -21.57 -2.65 -5.64
CA PHE A 35 -21.54 -3.62 -6.72
C PHE A 35 -22.54 -4.77 -6.53
N ASP A 36 -22.99 -5.05 -5.30
CA ASP A 36 -24.10 -5.97 -5.07
C ASP A 36 -25.36 -5.50 -5.82
N LYS A 37 -25.63 -4.19 -5.88
CA LYS A 37 -26.74 -3.65 -6.70
C LYS A 37 -26.57 -3.96 -8.19
N ILE A 38 -25.34 -3.91 -8.72
CA ILE A 38 -25.06 -4.22 -10.13
C ILE A 38 -25.31 -5.70 -10.40
N VAL A 39 -24.87 -6.60 -9.51
CA VAL A 39 -25.11 -8.05 -9.63
C VAL A 39 -26.61 -8.37 -9.72
N HIS A 40 -27.45 -7.67 -8.95
CA HIS A 40 -28.91 -7.88 -8.95
C HIS A 40 -29.64 -7.18 -10.11
N GLN A 41 -29.17 -6.00 -10.56
CA GLN A 41 -29.85 -5.19 -11.59
C GLN A 41 -29.24 -5.29 -13.00
N VAL A 42 -28.15 -6.06 -13.15
CA VAL A 42 -27.24 -6.09 -14.32
C VAL A 42 -26.48 -4.78 -14.54
N ARG A 43 -27.16 -3.61 -14.48
CA ARG A 43 -26.55 -2.27 -14.61
C ARG A 43 -27.46 -1.21 -14.00
N LEU A 44 -26.89 -0.10 -13.53
CA LEU A 44 -27.67 1.00 -12.98
C LEU A 44 -28.24 1.92 -14.07
N PRO A 45 -29.45 2.47 -13.89
CA PRO A 45 -29.95 3.56 -14.72
C PRO A 45 -29.02 4.78 -14.68
N GLU A 46 -28.87 5.50 -15.81
CA GLU A 46 -27.92 6.61 -15.92
C GLU A 46 -28.11 7.69 -14.82
N LYS A 47 -29.35 7.94 -14.37
CA LYS A 47 -29.64 8.89 -13.28
C LYS A 47 -29.03 8.44 -11.95
N GLU A 48 -29.08 7.14 -11.65
CA GLU A 48 -28.57 6.55 -10.41
C GLU A 48 -27.04 6.42 -10.47
N ALA A 49 -26.50 5.93 -11.59
CA ALA A 49 -25.05 5.91 -11.83
C ALA A 49 -24.43 7.31 -11.71
N ARG A 50 -25.08 8.35 -12.25
CA ARG A 50 -24.67 9.75 -12.08
C ARG A 50 -24.65 10.17 -10.60
N ARG A 51 -25.66 9.82 -9.81
CA ARG A 51 -25.73 10.18 -8.37
C ARG A 51 -24.56 9.61 -7.59
N TYR A 52 -24.24 8.33 -7.78
CA TYR A 52 -23.07 7.71 -7.14
C TYR A 52 -21.75 8.29 -7.65
N PHE A 53 -21.65 8.55 -8.95
CA PHE A 53 -20.45 9.16 -9.53
C PHE A 53 -20.22 10.59 -9.01
N GLN A 54 -21.28 11.36 -8.78
CA GLN A 54 -21.20 12.67 -8.12
C GLN A 54 -20.65 12.55 -6.70
N GLN A 55 -21.15 11.59 -5.91
CA GLN A 55 -20.67 11.32 -4.55
C GLN A 55 -19.20 10.84 -4.53
N LEU A 56 -18.80 9.99 -5.48
CA LEU A 56 -17.43 9.51 -5.64
C LEU A 56 -16.47 10.67 -5.96
N ILE A 57 -16.82 11.50 -6.94
CA ILE A 57 -16.01 12.66 -7.33
C ILE A 57 -15.97 13.72 -6.23
N ASP A 58 -17.00 13.86 -5.39
CA ASP A 58 -16.96 14.71 -4.19
C ASP A 58 -16.00 14.17 -3.11
N ALA A 59 -16.06 12.87 -2.81
CA ALA A 59 -15.13 12.21 -1.89
C ALA A 59 -13.66 12.35 -2.35
N VAL A 60 -13.38 11.98 -3.60
CA VAL A 60 -12.02 12.04 -4.17
C VAL A 60 -11.53 13.49 -4.26
N ALA A 61 -12.38 14.45 -4.62
CA ALA A 61 -12.03 15.88 -4.62
C ALA A 61 -11.64 16.39 -3.22
N HIS A 62 -12.36 15.97 -2.18
CA HIS A 62 -12.05 16.33 -0.80
C HIS A 62 -10.69 15.75 -0.37
N CYS A 63 -10.42 14.47 -0.64
CA CYS A 63 -9.11 13.86 -0.39
C CYS A 63 -7.96 14.58 -1.11
N HIS A 64 -8.10 14.83 -2.42
CA HIS A 64 -7.09 15.52 -3.22
C HIS A 64 -6.79 16.92 -2.68
N SER A 65 -7.82 17.64 -2.20
CA SER A 65 -7.66 18.97 -1.57
C SER A 65 -6.87 18.96 -0.26
N LYS A 66 -6.81 17.81 0.43
CA LYS A 66 -6.02 17.58 1.64
C LYS A 66 -4.69 16.86 1.31
N GLY A 67 -4.34 16.70 0.03
CA GLY A 67 -3.10 16.04 -0.42
C GLY A 67 -3.11 14.51 -0.36
N VAL A 68 -4.28 13.88 -0.17
CA VAL A 68 -4.46 12.43 -0.08
C VAL A 68 -5.01 11.89 -1.40
N TYR A 69 -4.38 10.86 -1.96
CA TYR A 69 -4.78 10.20 -3.23
C TYR A 69 -5.01 8.72 -2.96
N HIS A 70 -6.13 8.14 -3.37
CA HIS A 70 -6.52 6.79 -2.96
C HIS A 70 -5.64 5.70 -3.60
N ARG A 71 -5.34 5.82 -4.90
CA ARG A 71 -4.50 4.95 -5.76
C ARG A 71 -4.99 3.52 -6.01
N ASP A 72 -5.83 2.96 -5.14
CA ASP A 72 -6.46 1.63 -5.31
C ASP A 72 -8.01 1.71 -5.37
N LEU A 73 -8.57 2.68 -6.11
CA LEU A 73 -10.04 2.83 -6.22
C LEU A 73 -10.64 1.68 -7.04
N LYS A 74 -11.50 0.89 -6.40
CA LYS A 74 -12.06 -0.35 -6.95
C LYS A 74 -13.45 -0.64 -6.35
N PRO A 75 -14.26 -1.53 -6.96
CA PRO A 75 -15.60 -1.92 -6.49
C PRO A 75 -15.72 -2.17 -5.00
N GLU A 76 -14.80 -2.96 -4.46
CA GLU A 76 -14.77 -3.48 -3.10
C GLU A 76 -14.65 -2.36 -2.05
N ASN A 77 -14.18 -1.18 -2.46
CA ASN A 77 -14.01 -0.01 -1.60
C ASN A 77 -15.20 0.97 -1.67
N LEU A 78 -16.27 0.61 -2.37
CA LEU A 78 -17.45 1.45 -2.60
C LEU A 78 -18.65 0.86 -1.88
N LEU A 79 -18.89 1.29 -0.65
CA LEU A 79 -19.97 0.81 0.21
C LEU A 79 -21.21 1.72 0.14
N LEU A 80 -22.34 1.24 0.65
CA LEU A 80 -23.60 2.00 0.74
C LEU A 80 -24.09 2.13 2.19
N ASP A 81 -24.51 3.32 2.60
CA ASP A 81 -25.19 3.51 3.89
C ASP A 81 -26.68 3.11 3.85
N CYS A 82 -27.36 3.13 5.00
CA CYS A 82 -28.78 2.81 5.11
C CYS A 82 -29.72 3.79 4.39
N GLN A 83 -29.19 4.91 3.88
CA GLN A 83 -29.90 5.92 3.09
C GLN A 83 -29.51 5.85 1.60
N ASP A 84 -28.82 4.77 1.20
CA ASP A 84 -28.37 4.51 -0.16
C ASP A 84 -27.35 5.55 -0.69
N ASN A 85 -26.53 6.14 0.18
CA ASN A 85 -25.40 7.00 -0.22
C ASN A 85 -24.08 6.24 -0.23
N LEU A 86 -23.22 6.62 -1.18
CA LEU A 86 -21.87 6.11 -1.30
C LEU A 86 -21.02 6.43 -0.07
N LYS A 87 -20.32 5.42 0.43
CA LYS A 87 -19.27 5.47 1.44
C LYS A 87 -18.00 4.85 0.87
N VAL A 88 -17.03 5.67 0.50
CA VAL A 88 -15.74 5.18 0.01
C VAL A 88 -14.86 4.81 1.22
N SER A 89 -14.42 3.56 1.27
CA SER A 89 -13.55 3.01 2.33
C SER A 89 -12.06 3.12 1.98
N ASP A 90 -11.19 2.59 2.85
CA ASP A 90 -9.80 2.23 2.54
C ASP A 90 -8.84 3.31 2.00
N PHE A 91 -9.12 4.60 2.25
CA PHE A 91 -8.15 5.72 2.19
C PHE A 91 -7.00 5.61 3.23
N GLY A 92 -6.65 4.40 3.68
CA GLY A 92 -5.69 4.09 4.72
C GLY A 92 -4.34 3.57 4.23
N LEU A 93 -4.22 3.19 2.95
CA LEU A 93 -3.01 2.59 2.37
C LEU A 93 -2.28 3.53 1.38
N SER A 94 -2.79 4.74 1.23
CA SER A 94 -2.33 5.77 0.30
C SER A 94 -1.04 6.46 0.76
N ALA A 95 0.09 5.78 0.64
CA ALA A 95 1.41 6.33 0.97
C ALA A 95 1.81 7.52 0.06
N PHE A 96 2.54 8.49 0.62
CA PHE A 96 3.16 9.58 -0.14
C PHE A 96 4.02 9.06 -1.31
N PRO A 97 4.23 9.84 -2.39
CA PRO A 97 5.05 9.40 -3.52
C PRO A 97 6.54 9.37 -3.15
N GLN A 98 7.01 8.25 -2.61
CA GLN A 98 8.45 7.95 -2.63
C GLN A 98 8.86 7.58 -4.06
N GLN A 99 9.86 8.30 -4.58
CA GLN A 99 10.30 8.15 -5.96
C GLN A 99 11.04 6.82 -6.16
N GLY A 100 10.43 5.93 -6.94
CA GLY A 100 11.06 4.72 -7.48
C GLY A 100 11.11 3.53 -6.52
N VAL A 101 10.34 2.49 -6.84
CA VAL A 101 10.80 1.09 -7.02
C VAL A 101 9.60 0.24 -7.47
N ASP A 102 9.72 -0.29 -8.69
CA ASP A 102 9.14 -1.51 -9.25
C ASP A 102 7.74 -2.02 -8.87
N LEU A 103 6.80 -1.75 -9.79
CA LEU A 103 6.03 -2.76 -10.55
C LEU A 103 5.94 -4.19 -9.95
N LEU A 104 5.18 -4.34 -8.87
CA LEU A 104 4.46 -5.57 -8.58
C LEU A 104 3.12 -5.22 -7.93
N HIS A 105 2.13 -4.83 -8.75
CA HIS A 105 0.74 -4.94 -8.30
C HIS A 105 0.47 -6.38 -7.90
N THR A 106 -0.01 -6.54 -6.66
CA THR A 106 -0.22 -7.81 -5.99
C THR A 106 -1.04 -8.76 -6.86
N THR A 107 -0.56 -10.01 -6.99
CA THR A 107 -1.16 -11.09 -7.81
C THR A 107 -2.47 -11.66 -7.23
N CYS A 108 -3.35 -10.78 -6.73
CA CYS A 108 -4.67 -11.10 -6.18
C CYS A 108 -5.72 -10.00 -6.47
N GLY A 109 -5.39 -8.95 -7.23
CA GLY A 109 -6.33 -7.89 -7.61
C GLY A 109 -6.57 -7.83 -9.11
N THR A 110 -7.81 -7.58 -9.50
CA THR A 110 -8.27 -7.39 -10.89
C THR A 110 -7.64 -6.11 -11.47
N PRO A 111 -6.64 -6.18 -12.37
CA PRO A 111 -5.84 -5.02 -12.79
C PRO A 111 -6.60 -4.01 -13.66
N ASN A 112 -7.86 -4.31 -14.00
CA ASN A 112 -8.71 -3.61 -14.94
C ASN A 112 -9.12 -2.18 -14.49
N TYR A 113 -8.87 -1.82 -13.23
CA TYR A 113 -9.09 -0.48 -12.65
C TYR A 113 -7.84 0.42 -12.64
N ILE A 114 -6.67 -0.11 -13.03
CA ILE A 114 -5.36 0.55 -12.96
C ILE A 114 -5.12 1.43 -14.20
N ALA A 115 -4.50 2.59 -14.01
CA ALA A 115 -4.18 3.52 -15.10
C ALA A 115 -2.91 3.12 -15.90
N PRO A 116 -2.83 3.44 -17.21
CA PRO A 116 -1.69 3.08 -18.07
C PRO A 116 -0.31 3.49 -17.54
N GLU A 117 -0.22 4.68 -16.92
CA GLU A 117 1.04 5.20 -16.39
C GLU A 117 1.56 4.42 -15.17
N VAL A 118 0.66 3.77 -14.40
CA VAL A 118 1.04 2.91 -13.26
C VAL A 118 1.69 1.62 -13.74
N LEU A 119 1.20 1.06 -14.86
CA LEU A 119 1.81 -0.08 -15.54
C LEU A 119 3.20 0.25 -16.12
N SER A 120 3.51 1.54 -16.32
CA SER A 120 4.74 2.00 -16.97
C SER A 120 5.93 2.20 -16.02
N ASN A 121 5.75 1.97 -14.71
CA ASN A 121 6.80 2.00 -13.66
C ASN A 121 7.58 3.32 -13.52
N ARG A 122 7.03 4.42 -14.03
CA ARG A 122 7.56 5.77 -13.82
C ARG A 122 6.68 6.44 -12.75
N GLY A 123 7.25 7.34 -11.96
CA GLY A 123 6.49 8.07 -10.94
C GLY A 123 5.28 8.75 -11.56
N TYR A 124 4.09 8.54 -11.01
CA TYR A 124 2.81 8.95 -11.57
C TYR A 124 2.11 10.01 -10.71
N ASP A 125 1.24 10.81 -11.34
CA ASP A 125 0.34 11.71 -10.61
C ASP A 125 -0.81 10.90 -10.00
N GLY A 126 -0.81 10.75 -8.67
CA GLY A 126 -1.87 10.04 -7.95
C GLY A 126 -3.28 10.62 -8.20
N ALA A 127 -3.39 11.91 -8.52
CA ALA A 127 -4.67 12.51 -8.87
C ALA A 127 -5.20 12.03 -10.23
N ALA A 128 -4.30 11.84 -11.21
CA ALA A 128 -4.65 11.34 -12.54
C ALA A 128 -5.03 9.86 -12.50
N VAL A 129 -4.38 9.06 -11.64
CA VAL A 129 -4.70 7.64 -11.41
C VAL A 129 -6.08 7.48 -10.80
N ASP A 130 -6.39 8.21 -9.71
CA ASP A 130 -7.73 8.16 -9.08
C ASP A 130 -8.84 8.53 -10.07
N VAL A 131 -8.59 9.53 -10.93
CA VAL A 131 -9.51 9.94 -12.00
C VAL A 131 -9.77 8.81 -12.99
N TRP A 132 -8.73 8.09 -13.44
CA TRP A 132 -8.90 6.94 -14.34
C TRP A 132 -9.77 5.85 -13.71
N SER A 133 -9.47 5.45 -12.48
CA SER A 133 -10.24 4.44 -11.75
C SER A 133 -11.71 4.86 -11.56
N CYS A 134 -11.98 6.15 -11.27
CA CYS A 134 -13.34 6.70 -11.26
C CYS A 134 -14.05 6.53 -12.62
N GLY A 135 -13.34 6.66 -13.74
CA GLY A 135 -13.87 6.42 -15.09
C GLY A 135 -14.22 4.97 -15.35
N VAL A 136 -13.38 4.03 -14.90
CA VAL A 136 -13.65 2.59 -14.98
C VAL A 136 -14.89 2.25 -14.13
N ILE A 137 -14.97 2.75 -12.90
CA ILE A 137 -16.14 2.59 -12.02
C ILE A 137 -17.41 3.12 -12.69
N LEU A 138 -17.40 4.35 -13.24
CA LEU A 138 -18.54 4.92 -13.94
C LEU A 138 -18.99 4.06 -15.13
N PHE A 139 -18.05 3.54 -15.91
CA PHE A 139 -18.36 2.64 -17.01
C PHE A 139 -19.10 1.40 -16.48
N VAL A 140 -18.55 0.69 -15.49
CA VAL A 140 -19.16 -0.54 -14.95
C VAL A 140 -20.54 -0.28 -14.35
N LEU A 141 -20.74 0.81 -13.62
CA LEU A 141 -22.06 1.20 -13.10
C LEU A 141 -23.12 1.33 -14.21
N MET A 142 -22.74 1.81 -15.39
CA MET A 142 -23.67 2.03 -16.51
C MET A 142 -23.77 0.87 -17.51
N SER A 143 -22.76 0.00 -17.58
CA SER A 143 -22.66 -1.11 -18.54
C SER A 143 -23.01 -2.47 -17.94
N GLY A 144 -22.67 -2.70 -16.66
CA GLY A 144 -22.67 -4.02 -16.03
C GLY A 144 -21.39 -4.84 -16.23
N TYR A 145 -20.39 -4.31 -16.94
CA TYR A 145 -19.16 -5.03 -17.30
C TYR A 145 -17.95 -4.08 -17.44
N LEU A 146 -16.74 -4.63 -17.40
CA LEU A 146 -15.48 -3.87 -17.44
C LEU A 146 -15.21 -3.23 -18.83
N PRO A 147 -14.67 -1.99 -18.91
CA PRO A 147 -14.30 -1.37 -20.19
C PRO A 147 -13.12 -2.08 -20.85
N PHE A 148 -12.21 -2.61 -20.04
CA PHE A 148 -11.06 -3.41 -20.45
C PHE A 148 -11.15 -4.75 -19.71
N ASP A 149 -11.30 -5.84 -20.44
CA ASP A 149 -11.27 -7.20 -19.88
C ASP A 149 -10.76 -8.17 -20.94
N GLU A 150 -9.82 -9.03 -20.55
CA GLU A 150 -9.16 -10.01 -21.40
C GLU A 150 -8.59 -11.15 -20.55
N VAL A 151 -8.49 -12.34 -21.15
CA VAL A 151 -7.95 -13.53 -20.48
C VAL A 151 -6.43 -13.43 -20.28
N ASP A 152 -5.71 -12.76 -21.19
CA ASP A 152 -4.26 -12.60 -21.12
C ASP A 152 -3.86 -11.16 -20.75
N LEU A 153 -2.94 -11.05 -19.79
CA LEU A 153 -2.43 -9.77 -19.30
C LEU A 153 -1.78 -8.90 -20.40
N PRO A 154 -1.02 -9.44 -21.38
CA PRO A 154 -0.48 -8.63 -22.47
C PRO A 154 -1.54 -7.92 -23.31
N THR A 155 -2.62 -8.61 -23.70
CA THR A 155 -3.72 -8.01 -24.46
C THR A 155 -4.53 -7.04 -23.60
N LEU A 156 -4.76 -7.37 -22.31
CA LEU A 156 -5.38 -6.45 -21.36
C LEU A 156 -4.59 -5.14 -21.24
N PHE A 157 -3.28 -5.21 -21.04
CA PHE A 157 -2.41 -4.04 -20.95
C PHE A 157 -2.33 -3.28 -22.29
N SER A 158 -2.37 -3.98 -23.43
CA SER A 158 -2.48 -3.35 -24.75
C SER A 158 -3.75 -2.50 -24.87
N LYS A 159 -4.92 -3.05 -24.49
CA LYS A 159 -6.20 -2.33 -24.48
C LYS A 159 -6.21 -1.15 -23.51
N ILE A 160 -5.70 -1.33 -22.30
CA ILE A 160 -5.58 -0.27 -21.30
C ILE A 160 -4.69 0.87 -21.84
N ASN A 161 -3.51 0.57 -22.36
CA ASN A 161 -2.58 1.57 -22.91
C ASN A 161 -3.13 2.30 -24.15
N ALA A 162 -3.90 1.62 -24.99
CA ALA A 162 -4.58 2.21 -26.15
C ALA A 162 -5.89 2.95 -25.79
N ALA A 163 -6.39 2.77 -24.57
CA ALA A 163 -7.78 3.06 -24.18
C ALA A 163 -8.81 2.50 -25.19
N ASP A 164 -8.59 1.26 -25.64
CA ASP A 164 -9.48 0.56 -26.56
C ASP A 164 -10.68 -0.05 -25.81
N PHE A 165 -11.78 0.71 -25.76
CA PHE A 165 -13.06 0.29 -25.20
C PHE A 165 -14.24 0.83 -26.03
N SER A 166 -15.34 0.09 -26.03
CA SER A 166 -16.60 0.49 -26.70
C SER A 166 -17.70 0.78 -25.69
N CYS A 167 -18.29 1.99 -25.79
CA CYS A 167 -19.47 2.35 -25.00
C CYS A 167 -20.73 1.69 -25.60
N PRO A 168 -21.61 1.08 -24.78
CA PRO A 168 -22.91 0.58 -25.22
C PRO A 168 -23.80 1.65 -25.88
N PHE A 169 -24.68 1.21 -26.78
CA PHE A 169 -25.64 2.08 -27.47
C PHE A 169 -26.63 2.81 -26.55
N TRP A 170 -26.81 2.33 -25.31
CA TRP A 170 -27.69 2.94 -24.30
C TRP A 170 -27.02 4.04 -23.47
N PHE A 171 -25.72 4.31 -23.67
CA PHE A 171 -25.06 5.45 -23.02
C PHE A 171 -25.47 6.74 -23.73
N SER A 172 -25.87 7.78 -22.99
CA SER A 172 -26.12 9.07 -23.63
C SER A 172 -24.83 9.67 -24.21
N PRO A 173 -24.91 10.51 -25.27
CA PRO A 173 -23.73 11.18 -25.84
C PRO A 173 -22.92 11.97 -24.81
N GLY A 174 -23.58 12.51 -23.77
CA GLY A 174 -22.91 13.18 -22.65
C GLY A 174 -22.08 12.21 -21.79
N ALA A 175 -22.63 11.03 -21.48
CA ALA A 175 -21.90 10.01 -20.72
C ALA A 175 -20.68 9.50 -21.50
N VAL A 176 -20.86 9.19 -22.80
CA VAL A 176 -19.77 8.77 -23.69
C VAL A 176 -18.69 9.85 -23.80
N SER A 177 -19.08 11.12 -23.93
CA SER A 177 -18.14 12.24 -23.99
C SER A 177 -17.34 12.38 -22.70
N LEU A 178 -17.98 12.27 -21.52
CA LEU A 178 -17.31 12.38 -20.24
C LEU A 178 -16.38 11.18 -19.98
N ILE A 179 -16.84 9.95 -20.18
CA ILE A 179 -16.04 8.73 -19.97
C ILE A 179 -14.79 8.75 -20.85
N ARG A 180 -14.88 9.15 -22.13
CA ARG A 180 -13.71 9.27 -23.02
C ARG A 180 -12.70 10.34 -22.60
N LYS A 181 -13.13 11.40 -21.92
CA LYS A 181 -12.20 12.41 -21.35
C LYS A 181 -11.51 11.91 -20.08
N ILE A 182 -12.15 11.00 -19.34
CA ILE A 182 -11.62 10.40 -18.10
C ILE A 182 -10.68 9.23 -18.41
N LEU A 183 -11.07 8.35 -19.34
CA LEU A 183 -10.25 7.24 -19.84
C LEU A 183 -9.34 7.69 -21.00
N ASP A 184 -8.76 8.88 -20.88
CA ASP A 184 -7.67 9.33 -21.74
C ASP A 184 -6.37 8.64 -21.25
N PRO A 185 -5.67 7.85 -22.09
CA PRO A 185 -4.48 7.13 -21.66
C PRO A 185 -3.32 8.07 -21.33
N ASN A 186 -3.31 9.31 -21.82
CA ASN A 186 -2.32 10.32 -21.47
C ASN A 186 -2.75 11.10 -20.21
N PRO A 187 -2.04 10.98 -19.07
CA PRO A 187 -2.42 11.65 -17.82
C PRO A 187 -2.34 13.18 -17.89
N ASP A 188 -1.57 13.76 -18.82
CA ASP A 188 -1.45 15.21 -18.98
C ASP A 188 -2.69 15.84 -19.64
N THR A 189 -3.33 15.13 -20.57
CA THR A 189 -4.55 15.58 -21.27
C THR A 189 -5.84 15.08 -20.60
N ARG A 190 -5.76 14.04 -19.76
CA ARG A 190 -6.86 13.49 -18.97
C ARG A 190 -7.60 14.55 -18.15
N ILE A 191 -8.93 14.50 -18.17
CA ILE A 191 -9.77 15.51 -17.50
C ILE A 191 -9.62 15.47 -15.97
N LYS A 192 -9.08 16.55 -15.40
CA LYS A 192 -8.93 16.68 -13.95
C LYS A 192 -10.30 16.88 -13.28
N ILE A 193 -10.42 16.59 -11.98
CA ILE A 193 -11.66 16.72 -11.19
C ILE A 193 -12.39 18.05 -11.39
N LYS A 194 -11.66 19.17 -11.48
CA LYS A 194 -12.24 20.51 -11.75
C LYS A 194 -12.94 20.60 -13.11
N GLY A 195 -12.49 19.82 -14.11
CA GLY A 195 -13.14 19.65 -15.40
C GLY A 195 -14.37 18.75 -15.31
N ILE A 196 -14.26 17.61 -14.62
CA ILE A 196 -15.40 16.68 -14.39
C ILE A 196 -16.58 17.43 -13.75
N LYS A 197 -16.33 18.18 -12.67
CA LYS A 197 -17.36 18.99 -11.98
C LYS A 197 -17.97 20.11 -12.83
N ARG A 198 -17.36 20.46 -13.97
CA ARG A 198 -17.87 21.45 -14.94
C ARG A 198 -18.64 20.82 -16.10
N ASP A 199 -18.48 19.52 -16.34
CA ASP A 199 -19.10 18.83 -17.47
C ASP A 199 -20.63 18.81 -17.36
N SER A 200 -21.32 18.96 -18.50
CA SER A 200 -22.78 19.06 -18.56
C SER A 200 -23.48 17.77 -18.14
N TRP A 201 -22.88 16.60 -18.37
CA TRP A 201 -23.42 15.34 -17.90
C TRP A 201 -23.31 15.21 -16.39
N PHE A 202 -22.18 15.64 -15.81
CA PHE A 202 -21.96 15.61 -14.35
C PHE A 202 -22.89 16.57 -13.61
N ARG A 203 -23.07 17.80 -14.11
CA ARG A 203 -23.84 18.85 -13.43
C ARG A 203 -25.35 18.63 -13.39
N LYS A 204 -25.89 17.68 -14.16
CA LYS A 204 -27.32 17.37 -14.17
C LYS A 204 -27.77 16.83 -12.81
N ASP A 205 -28.78 17.44 -12.22
CA ASP A 205 -29.34 17.12 -10.89
C ASP A 205 -28.30 17.16 -9.74
N TYR A 206 -27.13 17.80 -9.95
CA TYR A 206 -26.03 17.79 -8.98
C TYR A 206 -26.30 18.71 -7.79
N LEU A 207 -26.31 18.13 -6.60
CA LEU A 207 -26.34 18.83 -5.32
C LEU A 207 -25.01 18.56 -4.58
N PRO A 208 -24.12 19.56 -4.44
CA PRO A 208 -22.85 19.36 -3.75
C PRO A 208 -23.08 19.05 -2.28
N PHE A 209 -22.39 18.04 -1.74
CA PHE A 209 -22.41 17.78 -0.31
C PHE A 209 -21.78 18.95 0.44
N ARG A 210 -22.59 19.67 1.22
CA ARG A 210 -22.09 20.70 2.14
C ARG A 210 -21.41 20.01 3.31
N VAL A 211 -20.08 19.91 3.24
CA VAL A 211 -19.24 19.67 4.41
C VAL A 211 -19.57 20.80 5.41
N LYS A 212 -20.02 20.44 6.61
CA LYS A 212 -20.07 21.42 7.71
C LYS A 212 -18.64 21.68 8.14
N ASP A 213 -18.26 22.95 8.28
CA ASP A 213 -16.89 23.34 8.60
C ASP A 213 -16.36 22.67 9.87
N ASP A 214 -15.04 22.51 9.90
CA ASP A 214 -14.31 21.57 10.75
C ASP A 214 -14.63 21.73 12.27
N GLU A 215 -15.17 20.66 12.88
CA GLU A 215 -14.79 20.34 14.26
C GLU A 215 -13.28 20.06 14.27
N GLU A 216 -12.52 20.70 15.17
CA GLU A 216 -11.09 20.43 15.32
C GLU A 216 -10.84 18.92 15.42
N VAL A 217 -10.00 18.41 14.52
CA VAL A 217 -9.64 17.00 14.50
C VAL A 217 -8.66 16.78 15.64
N ASN A 218 -9.17 16.40 16.82
CA ASN A 218 -8.34 15.86 17.88
C ASN A 218 -7.60 14.63 17.34
N LEU A 219 -6.26 14.69 17.39
CA LEU A 219 -5.33 13.64 16.98
C LEU A 219 -4.62 13.00 18.19
N ASP A 220 -5.03 13.30 19.41
CA ASP A 220 -4.29 12.98 20.63
C ASP A 220 -4.38 11.49 20.98
N ASP A 221 -5.44 10.79 20.55
CA ASP A 221 -5.56 9.32 20.58
C ASP A 221 -4.59 8.65 19.58
N VAL A 222 -4.51 9.18 18.36
CA VAL A 222 -3.59 8.71 17.32
C VAL A 222 -2.16 8.94 17.77
N ARG A 223 -1.88 10.14 18.30
CA ARG A 223 -0.58 10.51 18.89
C ARG A 223 -0.25 9.63 20.08
N ALA A 224 -1.11 9.51 21.10
CA ALA A 224 -0.86 8.65 22.26
C ALA A 224 -0.54 7.19 21.85
N VAL A 225 -1.26 6.64 20.86
CA VAL A 225 -0.96 5.30 20.31
C VAL A 225 0.45 5.19 19.69
N PHE A 226 1.00 6.26 19.14
CA PHE A 226 2.35 6.29 18.55
C PHE A 226 3.43 6.84 19.50
N ASP A 227 3.06 7.68 20.47
CA ASP A 227 3.95 8.35 21.44
C ASP A 227 4.19 7.44 22.67
N ASP A 228 3.20 6.64 23.11
CA ASP A 228 3.40 5.61 24.15
C ASP A 228 4.37 4.49 23.68
N ILE A 229 4.57 4.35 22.36
CA ILE A 229 5.58 3.46 21.77
C ILE A 229 7.00 4.05 21.90
N GLU A 230 7.14 5.39 21.89
CA GLU A 230 8.41 6.07 22.14
C GLU A 230 8.72 6.18 23.65
N GLY A 231 7.69 6.34 24.50
CA GLY A 231 7.82 6.57 25.94
C GLY A 231 8.46 5.43 26.76
N GLU A 232 8.26 4.16 26.40
CA GLU A 232 8.89 3.02 27.11
C GLU A 232 10.39 2.84 26.78
N LEU A 233 10.98 3.61 25.85
CA LEU A 233 12.39 3.47 25.43
C LEU A 233 13.39 4.37 26.16
N VAL A 234 12.95 5.32 26.98
CA VAL A 234 13.83 6.31 27.63
C VAL A 234 13.79 6.19 29.16
N SER A 235 14.50 5.22 29.72
CA SER A 235 14.64 5.09 31.19
C SER A 235 16.00 4.59 31.70
N GLU A 236 17.12 5.14 31.19
CA GLU A 236 18.44 5.04 31.87
C GLU A 236 19.06 6.41 32.22
N LYS A 237 18.58 6.96 33.35
CA LYS A 237 19.26 7.78 34.39
C LYS A 237 20.37 8.81 34.05
N SER A 238 20.07 10.05 34.46
CA SER A 238 20.93 10.98 35.26
C SER A 238 22.06 11.76 34.52
N VAL A 239 22.52 12.97 34.91
CA VAL A 239 22.40 13.80 36.14
C VAL A 239 22.23 15.31 35.78
N ASN A 240 21.69 16.12 36.71
CA ASN A 240 21.55 17.59 36.72
C ASN A 240 22.80 18.42 36.31
N THR A 241 22.58 19.61 35.73
CA THR A 241 22.88 20.94 36.36
C THR A 241 22.25 22.13 35.61
N ASP A 242 22.12 23.27 36.28
CA ASP A 242 21.30 24.42 35.87
C ASP A 242 21.92 25.35 34.80
N SER A 243 21.11 25.83 33.83
CA SER A 243 21.02 27.27 33.47
C SER A 243 19.98 27.61 32.39
N SER A 244 19.21 28.69 32.67
CA SER A 244 18.50 29.65 31.78
C SER A 244 17.82 29.20 30.45
N PRO A 245 16.50 29.46 30.25
CA PRO A 245 15.74 28.88 29.15
C PRO A 245 15.45 29.87 27.99
N LEU A 246 16.35 30.02 27.00
CA LEU A 246 16.00 30.74 25.75
C LEU A 246 16.81 30.44 24.46
N GLU A 247 17.82 29.56 24.48
CA GLU A 247 18.52 29.12 23.25
C GLU A 247 18.22 27.65 22.85
N GLU A 248 17.45 26.92 23.65
CA GLU A 248 17.27 25.46 23.52
C GLU A 248 16.19 24.98 22.53
N LEU A 249 15.79 25.82 21.56
CA LEU A 249 14.76 25.50 20.56
C LEU A 249 15.28 25.29 19.13
N VAL A 250 16.61 25.38 18.92
CA VAL A 250 17.24 25.20 17.59
C VAL A 250 18.12 23.94 17.52
N SER A 251 18.45 23.30 18.65
CA SER A 251 19.47 22.23 18.71
C SER A 251 18.96 20.82 19.07
N LYS A 252 17.65 20.60 19.26
CA LYS A 252 17.08 19.28 19.62
C LYS A 252 16.43 18.50 18.47
N LYS A 253 16.96 18.68 17.25
CA LYS A 253 16.54 17.95 16.03
C LYS A 253 17.60 17.00 15.47
N SER A 254 18.69 16.77 16.21
CA SER A 254 19.95 16.21 15.68
C SER A 254 20.58 15.10 16.52
N GLU A 255 19.80 14.23 17.17
CA GLU A 255 20.33 13.03 17.86
C GLU A 255 19.73 11.68 17.40
N TYR A 256 18.84 11.67 16.40
CA TYR A 256 18.45 10.44 15.67
C TYR A 256 18.70 10.53 14.15
N SER A 257 19.71 11.31 13.76
CA SER A 257 20.10 11.50 12.36
C SER A 257 21.61 11.67 12.16
N GLU A 258 22.40 10.69 12.60
CA GLU A 258 23.67 10.36 11.94
C GLU A 258 24.08 8.89 12.19
N GLY A 259 23.85 8.02 11.20
CA GLY A 259 24.46 6.68 11.15
C GLY A 259 23.64 5.46 11.60
N GLY A 260 22.31 5.55 11.79
CA GLY A 260 21.43 4.39 12.04
C GLY A 260 20.82 3.77 10.76
N PRO A 261 20.31 2.52 10.81
CA PRO A 261 19.51 1.95 9.72
C PRO A 261 18.20 2.71 9.55
N LEU A 262 17.64 2.69 8.34
CA LEU A 262 16.35 3.32 8.07
C LEU A 262 15.26 2.67 8.93
N ILE A 263 14.48 3.50 9.62
CA ILE A 263 13.32 3.08 10.39
C ILE A 263 12.22 2.75 9.40
N MET A 264 11.75 1.51 9.42
CA MET A 264 10.65 1.02 8.60
C MET A 264 9.41 0.88 9.46
N ASN A 265 8.43 1.73 9.22
CA ASN A 265 7.17 1.69 9.96
C ASN A 265 6.32 0.46 9.55
N ALA A 266 5.31 0.13 10.36
CA ALA A 266 4.43 -1.01 10.11
C ALA A 266 3.69 -0.92 8.74
N PHE A 267 3.44 0.29 8.23
CA PHE A 267 2.82 0.47 6.91
C PHE A 267 3.78 0.11 5.78
N GLU A 268 5.05 0.48 5.88
CA GLU A 268 6.12 0.07 4.95
C GLU A 268 6.41 -1.45 5.00
N MET A 269 6.32 -2.07 6.18
CA MET A 269 6.33 -3.54 6.27
C MET A 269 5.15 -4.16 5.52
N ILE A 270 3.95 -3.59 5.67
CA ILE A 270 2.71 -4.11 5.08
C ILE A 270 2.69 -3.93 3.55
N THR A 271 3.14 -2.79 3.02
CA THR A 271 3.25 -2.56 1.57
C THR A 271 4.30 -3.47 0.92
N LEU A 272 5.31 -3.92 1.67
CA LEU A 272 6.26 -4.92 1.21
C LEU A 272 5.72 -6.35 1.30
N SER A 273 4.78 -6.65 2.22
CA SER A 273 4.15 -7.98 2.33
C SER A 273 3.05 -8.24 1.31
N GLN A 274 2.82 -9.51 0.95
CA GLN A 274 1.82 -9.88 -0.05
C GLN A 274 0.40 -9.90 0.55
N GLY A 275 -0.28 -8.76 0.48
CA GLY A 275 -1.48 -8.50 1.28
C GLY A 275 -1.13 -8.42 2.77
N LEU A 276 -2.13 -8.44 3.65
CA LEU A 276 -1.96 -8.41 5.11
C LEU A 276 -1.29 -9.68 5.70
N ASN A 277 -0.76 -10.56 4.85
CA ASN A 277 -0.12 -11.82 5.22
C ASN A 277 1.38 -11.65 5.49
N LEU A 278 1.70 -11.33 6.75
CA LEU A 278 3.07 -11.26 7.25
C LEU A 278 3.73 -12.65 7.46
N ALA A 279 3.03 -13.78 7.28
CA ALA A 279 3.60 -15.11 7.52
C ALA A 279 4.82 -15.39 6.62
N ALA A 280 4.85 -14.81 5.41
CA ALA A 280 5.98 -14.89 4.50
C ALA A 280 7.29 -14.22 5.01
N LEU A 281 7.24 -13.45 6.12
CA LEU A 281 8.44 -12.93 6.81
C LEU A 281 9.04 -13.94 7.81
N PHE A 282 8.28 -14.98 8.17
CA PHE A 282 8.63 -15.96 9.21
C PHE A 282 8.73 -17.40 8.69
N ASP A 283 8.11 -17.71 7.55
CA ASP A 283 8.07 -19.05 6.98
C ASP A 283 9.34 -19.39 6.17
N ARG A 284 9.91 -20.55 6.48
CA ARG A 284 11.14 -21.08 5.88
C ARG A 284 10.89 -22.01 4.69
N ARG A 285 9.63 -22.29 4.32
CA ARG A 285 9.26 -23.34 3.36
C ARG A 285 8.44 -22.84 2.16
N GLN A 286 8.92 -21.80 1.48
CA GLN A 286 8.48 -21.57 0.10
C GLN A 286 9.32 -22.44 -0.85
N ASP A 287 8.70 -23.52 -1.36
CA ASP A 287 9.28 -24.37 -2.41
C ASP A 287 9.49 -23.60 -3.74
N TYR A 288 8.90 -22.40 -3.85
CA TYR A 288 9.10 -21.44 -4.92
C TYR A 288 9.63 -20.12 -4.35
N VAL A 289 10.94 -19.92 -4.45
CA VAL A 289 11.58 -18.66 -4.05
C VAL A 289 11.18 -17.55 -5.03
N LYS A 290 10.80 -16.37 -4.51
CA LYS A 290 10.42 -15.19 -5.30
C LYS A 290 11.67 -14.37 -5.67
N ARG A 291 11.59 -13.42 -6.61
CA ARG A 291 12.72 -12.53 -6.98
C ARG A 291 13.26 -11.65 -5.83
N GLN A 292 12.49 -11.55 -4.76
CA GLN A 292 12.79 -10.86 -3.51
C GLN A 292 12.42 -11.80 -2.35
N THR A 293 13.24 -11.81 -1.31
CA THR A 293 13.08 -12.65 -0.12
C THR A 293 13.43 -11.86 1.13
N ARG A 294 12.81 -12.19 2.27
CA ARG A 294 13.00 -11.44 3.52
C ARG A 294 13.15 -12.38 4.70
N PHE A 295 13.84 -11.89 5.71
CA PHE A 295 13.87 -12.49 7.03
C PHE A 295 13.92 -11.40 8.10
N VAL A 296 13.53 -11.75 9.31
CA VAL A 296 13.61 -10.88 10.49
C VAL A 296 14.69 -11.36 11.45
N SER A 297 15.29 -10.44 12.19
CA SER A 297 16.33 -10.69 13.18
C SER A 297 16.11 -9.84 14.42
N ARG A 298 16.55 -10.34 15.59
CA ARG A 298 16.64 -9.55 16.83
C ARG A 298 18.06 -9.09 17.15
N GLN A 299 19.03 -9.40 16.28
CA GLN A 299 20.41 -8.96 16.47
C GLN A 299 20.54 -7.48 16.08
N PRO A 300 21.39 -6.69 16.75
CA PRO A 300 21.69 -5.32 16.35
C PRO A 300 22.19 -5.21 14.90
N ALA A 301 21.89 -4.10 14.20
CA ALA A 301 22.15 -3.96 12.77
C ALA A 301 23.63 -4.14 12.37
N ASN A 302 24.58 -3.74 13.22
CA ASN A 302 26.01 -3.98 13.02
C ASN A 302 26.38 -5.48 13.09
N ILE A 303 25.72 -6.26 13.96
CA ILE A 303 25.88 -7.73 14.04
C ILE A 303 25.26 -8.40 12.81
N ILE A 304 24.10 -7.91 12.35
CA ILE A 304 23.49 -8.36 11.09
C ILE A 304 24.44 -8.14 9.92
N ILE A 305 24.94 -6.90 9.72
CA ILE A 305 25.86 -6.56 8.63
C ILE A 305 27.11 -7.42 8.65
N SER A 306 27.83 -7.46 9.78
CA SER A 306 29.08 -8.23 9.89
C SER A 306 28.89 -9.74 9.69
N THR A 307 27.74 -10.30 10.11
CA THR A 307 27.38 -11.70 9.82
C THR A 307 27.12 -11.94 8.33
N ILE A 308 26.44 -10.99 7.65
CA ILE A 308 26.20 -11.05 6.20
C ILE A 308 27.52 -10.94 5.41
N GLU A 309 28.42 -10.05 5.83
CA GLU A 309 29.74 -9.86 5.23
C GLU A 309 30.60 -11.12 5.36
N ALA A 310 30.68 -11.70 6.56
CA ALA A 310 31.37 -12.97 6.81
C ALA A 310 30.79 -14.14 6.00
N ALA A 311 29.45 -14.24 5.91
CA ALA A 311 28.78 -15.24 5.09
C ALA A 311 29.14 -15.06 3.60
N ALA A 312 29.12 -13.83 3.09
CA ALA A 312 29.43 -13.53 1.69
C ALA A 312 30.91 -13.80 1.32
N TRP A 313 31.87 -13.49 2.21
CA TRP A 313 33.27 -13.86 2.00
C TRP A 313 33.44 -15.39 1.93
N SER A 314 32.72 -16.14 2.76
CA SER A 314 32.71 -17.62 2.72
C SER A 314 31.99 -18.23 1.49
N MET A 315 31.50 -17.39 0.57
CA MET A 315 30.84 -17.74 -0.69
C MET A 315 31.57 -17.17 -1.92
N ASP A 316 32.82 -16.69 -1.74
CA ASP A 316 33.62 -16.02 -2.78
C ASP A 316 32.91 -14.83 -3.46
N LEU A 317 32.14 -14.05 -2.68
CA LEU A 317 31.44 -12.87 -3.15
C LEU A 317 32.18 -11.58 -2.79
N LYS A 318 32.25 -10.65 -3.74
CA LYS A 318 32.69 -9.28 -3.49
C LYS A 318 31.58 -8.54 -2.75
N VAL A 319 31.93 -7.93 -1.61
CA VAL A 319 30.99 -7.17 -0.77
C VAL A 319 31.26 -5.68 -0.89
N THR A 320 30.21 -4.88 -0.90
CA THR A 320 30.24 -3.42 -0.80
C THR A 320 29.11 -2.96 0.10
N THR A 321 29.43 -2.31 1.22
CA THR A 321 28.47 -1.90 2.25
C THR A 321 28.46 -0.38 2.37
N HIS A 322 27.27 0.23 2.37
CA HIS A 322 27.08 1.66 2.55
C HIS A 322 25.69 1.94 3.13
N ASN A 323 25.59 2.71 4.22
CA ASN A 323 24.33 3.12 4.85
C ASN A 323 23.29 1.97 4.99
N TYR A 324 23.71 0.87 5.62
CA TYR A 324 22.88 -0.33 5.86
C TYR A 324 22.35 -1.05 4.61
N LYS A 325 22.86 -0.66 3.43
CA LYS A 325 22.73 -1.39 2.15
C LYS A 325 24.02 -2.17 1.88
N ILE A 326 23.87 -3.45 1.58
CA ILE A 326 24.98 -4.35 1.25
C ILE A 326 24.75 -4.84 -0.18
N ARG A 327 25.68 -4.60 -1.09
CA ARG A 327 25.67 -5.18 -2.44
C ARG A 327 26.72 -6.28 -2.52
N LEU A 328 26.25 -7.48 -2.84
CA LEU A 328 27.04 -8.68 -3.08
C LEU A 328 27.16 -8.91 -4.58
N GLN A 329 28.36 -9.26 -5.06
CA GLN A 329 28.62 -9.52 -6.48
C GLN A 329 29.48 -10.78 -6.66
N GLY A 330 29.10 -11.63 -7.61
CA GLY A 330 29.89 -12.81 -7.99
C GLY A 330 31.24 -12.40 -8.59
N VAL A 331 32.33 -13.04 -8.14
CA VAL A 331 33.71 -12.73 -8.58
C VAL A 331 34.01 -13.25 -10.00
N ARG A 332 33.17 -14.15 -10.54
CA ARG A 332 33.28 -14.66 -11.92
C ARG A 332 31.99 -14.37 -12.70
N ALA A 333 32.13 -13.88 -13.94
CA ALA A 333 31.01 -13.74 -14.86
C ALA A 333 30.67 -15.11 -15.46
N ASN A 334 29.42 -15.55 -15.31
CA ASN A 334 28.89 -16.71 -16.01
C ASN A 334 28.44 -16.31 -17.43
N LYS A 335 28.14 -17.30 -18.30
CA LYS A 335 27.67 -17.04 -19.68
C LYS A 335 26.39 -16.19 -19.75
N ALA A 336 25.64 -16.08 -18.66
CA ALA A 336 24.42 -15.28 -18.51
C ALA A 336 24.66 -13.85 -17.95
N GLY A 337 25.92 -13.44 -17.72
CA GLY A 337 26.29 -12.14 -17.17
C GLY A 337 26.72 -12.18 -15.69
N PRO A 338 26.91 -11.00 -15.06
CA PRO A 338 27.36 -10.90 -13.67
C PRO A 338 26.20 -11.09 -12.68
N PHE A 339 26.35 -12.03 -11.75
CA PHE A 339 25.43 -12.21 -10.62
C PHE A 339 25.59 -11.09 -9.58
N ALA A 340 24.49 -10.51 -9.12
CA ALA A 340 24.49 -9.52 -8.05
C ALA A 340 23.20 -9.53 -7.20
N VAL A 341 23.36 -9.30 -5.90
CA VAL A 341 22.29 -9.23 -4.90
C VAL A 341 22.46 -7.96 -4.07
N VAL A 342 21.35 -7.32 -3.70
CA VAL A 342 21.33 -6.19 -2.77
C VAL A 342 20.53 -6.59 -1.53
N LEU A 343 21.09 -6.34 -0.36
CA LEU A 343 20.45 -6.49 0.93
C LEU A 343 20.27 -5.11 1.56
N GLU A 344 19.16 -4.89 2.24
CA GLU A 344 18.88 -3.65 2.97
C GLU A 344 18.35 -4.00 4.36
N VAL A 345 18.96 -3.41 5.40
CA VAL A 345 18.60 -3.64 6.80
C VAL A 345 17.75 -2.48 7.30
N PHE A 346 16.55 -2.80 7.79
CA PHE A 346 15.58 -1.85 8.31
C PHE A 346 15.31 -2.11 9.79
N LEU A 347 15.16 -1.05 10.60
CA LEU A 347 14.67 -1.16 11.97
C LEU A 347 13.13 -1.14 11.95
N VAL A 348 12.48 -2.23 12.35
CA VAL A 348 11.01 -2.37 12.26
C VAL A 348 10.29 -2.26 13.60
N ALA A 349 10.99 -2.54 14.69
CA ALA A 349 10.57 -2.26 16.06
C ALA A 349 11.82 -2.24 16.96
N PRO A 350 11.75 -1.78 18.22
CA PRO A 350 12.89 -1.84 19.14
C PRO A 350 13.46 -3.26 19.22
N SER A 351 14.77 -3.38 18.96
CA SER A 351 15.49 -4.66 18.88
C SER A 351 14.92 -5.68 17.88
N LEU A 352 14.21 -5.23 16.84
CA LEU A 352 13.73 -6.06 15.73
C LEU A 352 14.05 -5.40 14.40
N TYR A 353 14.76 -6.14 13.55
CA TYR A 353 15.22 -5.69 12.24
C TYR A 353 14.68 -6.61 11.15
N MET A 354 14.33 -6.04 10.00
CA MET A 354 14.01 -6.79 8.79
C MET A 354 15.16 -6.64 7.80
N VAL A 355 15.55 -7.74 7.16
CA VAL A 355 16.50 -7.74 6.05
C VAL A 355 15.74 -8.12 4.78
N ASP A 356 15.71 -7.20 3.82
CA ASP A 356 15.19 -7.44 2.48
C ASP A 356 16.33 -7.81 1.54
N VAL A 357 16.19 -8.93 0.82
CA VAL A 357 17.22 -9.51 -0.07
C VAL A 357 16.66 -9.54 -1.49
N ARG A 358 17.16 -8.65 -2.35
CA ARG A 358 16.70 -8.46 -3.74
C ARG A 358 17.74 -8.92 -4.75
N LYS A 359 17.32 -9.66 -5.78
CA LYS A 359 18.17 -9.97 -6.94
C LYS A 359 18.39 -8.71 -7.77
N ALA A 360 19.64 -8.26 -7.91
CA ALA A 360 20.00 -7.09 -8.72
C ALA A 360 20.46 -7.46 -10.14
N ALA A 361 21.12 -8.61 -10.32
CA ALA A 361 21.52 -9.14 -11.63
C ALA A 361 21.75 -10.67 -11.57
N GLY A 362 21.78 -11.33 -12.73
CA GLY A 362 21.96 -12.78 -12.85
C GLY A 362 20.65 -13.58 -12.97
N GLU A 363 20.75 -14.89 -13.11
CA GLU A 363 19.59 -15.76 -13.33
C GLU A 363 18.77 -16.00 -12.06
N THR A 364 17.48 -16.31 -12.22
CA THR A 364 16.58 -16.55 -11.07
C THR A 364 16.93 -17.86 -10.35
N LEU A 365 17.33 -18.91 -11.07
CA LEU A 365 17.78 -20.18 -10.49
C LEU A 365 19.10 -20.03 -9.71
N GLU A 366 20.02 -19.21 -10.21
CA GLU A 366 21.27 -18.85 -9.55
C GLU A 366 21.00 -18.11 -8.23
N TYR A 367 20.05 -17.16 -8.23
CA TYR A 367 19.59 -16.48 -7.02
C TYR A 367 18.89 -17.42 -6.02
N HIS A 368 18.11 -18.41 -6.48
CA HIS A 368 17.51 -19.42 -5.58
C HIS A 368 18.58 -20.25 -4.87
N LYS A 369 19.59 -20.71 -5.61
CA LYS A 369 20.72 -21.46 -5.06
C LYS A 369 21.49 -20.61 -4.04
N PHE A 370 21.82 -19.38 -4.41
CA PHE A 370 22.45 -18.40 -3.52
C PHE A 370 21.64 -18.21 -2.24
N TYR A 371 20.34 -17.89 -2.32
CA TYR A 371 19.55 -17.54 -1.15
C TYR A 371 19.43 -18.72 -0.17
N LYS A 372 19.29 -19.95 -0.69
CA LYS A 372 19.24 -21.16 0.13
C LYS A 372 20.54 -21.41 0.90
N GLU A 373 21.69 -21.26 0.23
CA GLU A 373 23.01 -21.43 0.86
C GLU A 373 23.33 -20.28 1.84
N PHE A 374 22.99 -19.05 1.45
CA PHE A 374 23.14 -17.85 2.28
C PHE A 374 22.35 -17.99 3.59
N CYS A 375 21.06 -18.34 3.54
CA CYS A 375 20.24 -18.56 4.73
C CYS A 375 20.71 -19.72 5.63
N GLN A 376 21.47 -20.69 5.11
CA GLN A 376 22.12 -21.71 5.95
C GLN A 376 23.31 -21.12 6.72
N LYS A 377 24.10 -20.24 6.09
CA LYS A 377 25.26 -19.58 6.71
C LYS A 377 24.87 -18.51 7.74
N ILE A 378 23.69 -17.90 7.61
CA ILE A 378 23.17 -16.88 8.53
C ILE A 378 22.01 -17.37 9.44
N ASP A 379 21.80 -18.68 9.56
CA ASP A 379 20.69 -19.28 10.35
C ASP A 379 20.69 -18.89 11.84
N ASN A 380 21.84 -18.47 12.37
CA ASN A 380 22.04 -18.00 13.73
C ASN A 380 21.41 -16.61 14.01
N ILE A 381 21.27 -15.76 12.99
CA ILE A 381 20.67 -14.42 13.13
C ILE A 381 19.20 -14.36 12.69
N ILE A 382 18.70 -15.38 11.97
CA ILE A 382 17.30 -15.45 11.52
C ILE A 382 16.40 -15.83 12.71
N LEU A 383 15.41 -14.97 13.00
CA LEU A 383 14.39 -15.24 14.00
C LEU A 383 13.45 -16.36 13.53
N LYS A 384 13.39 -17.45 14.29
CA LYS A 384 12.52 -18.60 14.02
C LYS A 384 11.22 -18.48 14.81
N PRO A 385 10.04 -18.84 14.24
CA PRO A 385 8.82 -18.95 15.02
C PRO A 385 9.00 -20.01 16.12
N LYS A 386 8.48 -19.76 17.32
CA LYS A 386 8.38 -20.79 18.35
C LYS A 386 7.29 -21.77 17.93
N GLU A 387 7.65 -23.01 17.64
CA GLU A 387 6.68 -24.08 17.53
C GLU A 387 5.92 -24.18 18.87
N GLY A 388 4.60 -24.06 18.80
CA GLY A 388 3.76 -24.13 19.99
C GLY A 388 3.84 -25.53 20.60
N THR A 389 4.16 -25.60 21.89
CA THR A 389 3.96 -26.80 22.70
C THR A 389 2.46 -27.10 22.76
N GLY A 390 1.98 -27.88 21.79
CA GLY A 390 0.62 -28.38 21.78
C GLY A 390 0.42 -29.36 22.93
N ASN A 391 -0.27 -28.93 23.99
CA ASN A 391 -0.71 -29.85 25.04
C ASN A 391 -1.70 -30.85 24.43
N SER A 392 -1.25 -32.09 24.29
CA SER A 392 -2.03 -33.22 23.84
C SER A 392 -2.97 -33.71 24.95
N SER A 393 -4.08 -33.01 25.18
CA SER A 393 -5.24 -33.54 25.90
C SER A 393 -6.44 -32.60 25.81
N LEU A 394 -7.41 -32.94 24.95
CA LEU A 394 -8.87 -32.77 25.13
C LEU A 394 -9.59 -33.18 23.83
N ALA A 395 -9.68 -34.49 23.61
CA ALA A 395 -10.60 -35.11 22.67
C ALA A 395 -11.36 -36.21 23.40
N ARG A 396 -12.66 -36.38 23.09
CA ARG A 396 -13.71 -37.07 23.90
C ARG A 396 -14.16 -36.19 25.07
N THR A 397 -15.46 -35.96 25.34
CA THR A 397 -16.74 -36.53 24.85
C THR A 397 -17.83 -35.46 25.03
N MET A 398 -19.06 -35.50 24.48
CA MET A 398 -19.87 -36.59 23.88
C MET A 398 -20.74 -36.06 22.72
N THR A 399 -21.37 -36.98 21.99
CA THR A 399 -22.54 -36.73 21.11
C THR A 399 -23.84 -36.71 21.92
N CYS A 400 -24.78 -35.83 21.55
CA CYS A 400 -26.23 -36.10 21.44
C CYS A 400 -26.86 -35.01 20.57
#